data_AF-A0A7S4JZJ0-F1
#
_entry.id   AF-A0A7S4JZJ0-F1
#
_cell.length_a   1.000
_cell.length_b   1.000
_cell.length_c   1.000
_cell.angle_alpha   90.00
_cell.angle_beta   90.00
_cell.angle_gamma   90.00
#
_symmetry.space_group_name_H-M   'P 1'
#
loop_
_entity.id
_entity.type
_entity.pdbx_description
1 polymer ?
#
loop_
_entity_poly.entity_id
_entity_poly.type
_entity_poly.pdbx_seq_one_letter_code
_entity_poly.pdbx_strand_id
1 'polypeptide(L)'
;NESKCLKKRRRDKVALGVVAIVVILLGVAAALAAIYVPSSSSQSSSSPQEEPSPANAASDRFKALRALFLPFSGPAKLEDISSPQYQALKWLADTDGYNVSVQDEMAATQRYALATFYFATGGIHWFDNC
;
A
#
# COMPACT_ATOMS: atom_id res chain seq x y z
N ASN A 1 50.49 -35.45 -4.43
CA ASN A 1 49.32 -35.68 -3.55
C ASN A 1 48.46 -34.39 -3.41
N GLU A 2 48.36 -33.57 -4.46
CA GLU A 2 47.75 -32.22 -4.41
C GLU A 2 46.34 -32.15 -5.00
N SER A 3 46.02 -33.03 -5.95
CA SER A 3 44.72 -33.13 -6.59
C SER A 3 43.58 -33.46 -5.62
N LYS A 4 43.87 -34.19 -4.53
CA LYS A 4 42.91 -34.54 -3.48
C LYS A 4 42.54 -33.33 -2.60
N CYS A 5 43.49 -32.42 -2.37
CA CYS A 5 43.30 -31.26 -1.49
C CYS A 5 42.46 -30.16 -2.16
N LEU A 6 42.68 -29.92 -3.45
CA LEU A 6 41.87 -28.97 -4.25
C LEU A 6 40.42 -29.44 -4.40
N LYS A 7 40.20 -30.75 -4.57
CA LYS A 7 38.86 -31.35 -4.64
C LYS A 7 38.09 -31.20 -3.32
N LYS A 8 38.78 -31.34 -2.17
CA LYS A 8 38.20 -31.11 -0.83
C LYS A 8 37.80 -29.65 -0.65
N ARG A 9 38.72 -28.71 -0.93
CA ARG A 9 38.46 -27.25 -0.83
C ARG A 9 37.32 -26.78 -1.75
N ARG A 10 37.15 -27.39 -2.93
CA ARG A 10 36.03 -27.10 -3.85
C ARG A 10 34.71 -27.67 -3.33
N ARG A 11 34.71 -28.88 -2.74
CA ARG A 11 33.53 -29.49 -2.11
C ARG A 11 33.07 -28.71 -0.88
N ASP A 12 33.99 -28.23 -0.07
CA ASP A 12 33.68 -27.47 1.15
C ASP A 12 33.01 -26.12 0.81
N LYS A 13 33.47 -25.42 -0.24
CA LYS A 13 32.84 -24.18 -0.73
C LYS A 13 31.44 -24.42 -1.32
N VAL A 14 31.26 -25.52 -2.06
CA VAL A 14 29.94 -25.88 -2.62
C VAL A 14 28.97 -26.26 -1.50
N ALA A 15 29.43 -27.03 -0.50
CA ALA A 15 28.62 -27.39 0.67
C ALA A 15 28.19 -26.15 1.46
N LEU A 16 29.10 -25.20 1.70
CA LEU A 16 28.79 -23.93 2.38
C LEU A 16 27.73 -23.11 1.60
N GLY A 17 27.87 -23.03 0.28
CA GLY A 17 26.90 -22.34 -0.58
C GLY A 17 25.51 -22.99 -0.56
N VAL A 18 25.44 -24.32 -0.62
CA VAL A 18 24.16 -25.07 -0.56
C VAL A 18 23.50 -24.89 0.81
N VAL A 19 24.26 -24.95 1.91
CA VAL A 19 23.72 -24.71 3.26
C VAL A 19 23.17 -23.29 3.39
N ALA A 20 23.88 -22.27 2.89
CA ALA A 20 23.41 -20.89 2.92
C ALA A 20 22.09 -20.72 2.13
N ILE A 21 21.96 -21.35 0.96
CA ILE A 21 20.73 -21.32 0.16
C ILE A 21 19.57 -22.00 0.90
N VAL A 22 19.80 -23.16 1.52
CA VAL A 22 18.76 -23.87 2.29
C VAL A 22 18.29 -23.05 3.49
N VAL A 23 19.21 -22.38 4.20
CA VAL A 23 18.86 -21.50 5.33
C VAL A 23 18.02 -20.30 4.87
N ILE A 24 18.38 -19.67 3.74
CA ILE A 24 17.62 -18.56 3.17
C ILE A 24 16.20 -19.02 2.77
N LEU A 25 16.07 -20.17 2.11
CA LEU A 25 14.76 -20.71 1.70
C LEU A 25 13.87 -21.05 2.90
N LEU A 26 14.43 -21.61 3.97
CA LEU A 26 13.69 -21.89 5.21
C LEU A 26 13.26 -20.59 5.92
N GLY A 27 14.11 -19.56 5.93
CA GLY A 27 13.77 -18.25 6.48
C GLY A 27 12.62 -17.56 5.73
N VAL A 28 12.63 -17.60 4.40
CA VAL A 28 11.56 -17.02 3.57
C VAL A 28 10.24 -17.77 3.74
N ALA A 29 10.27 -19.10 3.83
CA ALA A 29 9.06 -19.90 4.05
C ALA A 29 8.40 -19.60 5.42
N ALA A 30 9.20 -19.40 6.48
CA ALA A 30 8.69 -19.04 7.80
C ALA A 30 8.07 -17.62 7.82
N ALA A 31 8.66 -16.66 7.10
CA ALA A 31 8.13 -15.31 6.99
C ALA A 31 6.78 -15.25 6.26
N LEU A 32 6.58 -16.06 5.22
CA LEU A 32 5.32 -16.13 4.48
C LEU A 32 4.19 -16.81 5.29
N ALA A 33 4.51 -17.77 6.15
CA ALA A 33 3.53 -18.45 6.99
C ALA A 33 2.88 -17.53 8.05
N ALA A 34 3.59 -16.51 8.53
CA ALA A 34 3.05 -15.53 9.48
C ALA A 34 2.00 -14.59 8.86
N ILE A 35 1.97 -14.47 7.52
CA ILE A 35 1.01 -13.62 6.80
C ILE A 35 -0.29 -14.39 6.51
N TYR A 36 -0.23 -15.73 6.46
CA TYR A 36 -1.34 -16.61 6.12
C TYR A 36 -2.10 -17.13 7.36
N VAL A 37 -2.38 -16.27 8.34
CA VAL A 37 -3.35 -16.60 9.40
C VAL A 37 -4.75 -16.40 8.82
N PRO A 38 -5.56 -17.45 8.59
CA PRO A 38 -6.94 -17.27 8.20
C PRO A 38 -7.69 -16.65 9.39
N SER A 39 -8.10 -15.40 9.26
CA SER A 39 -9.04 -14.78 10.20
C SER A 39 -10.38 -15.51 10.08
N SER A 40 -10.69 -16.35 11.07
CA SER A 40 -12.02 -16.90 11.28
C SER A 40 -12.99 -15.75 11.56
N SER A 41 -13.70 -15.29 10.53
CA SER A 41 -14.76 -14.30 10.65
C SER A 41 -15.88 -14.88 11.49
N SER A 42 -16.00 -14.39 12.72
CA SER A 42 -17.15 -14.64 13.59
C SER A 42 -18.31 -13.82 13.06
N GLN A 43 -19.31 -14.46 12.45
CA GLN A 43 -20.55 -13.82 12.04
C GLN A 43 -21.37 -13.49 13.29
N SER A 44 -21.35 -12.22 13.69
CA SER A 44 -22.34 -11.66 14.60
C SER A 44 -23.58 -11.23 13.80
N SER A 45 -24.73 -11.69 14.27
CA SER A 45 -26.07 -11.34 13.80
C SER A 45 -26.31 -9.82 13.87
N SER A 46 -26.62 -9.19 12.74
CA SER A 46 -27.04 -7.78 12.68
C SER A 46 -28.55 -7.68 12.51
N SER A 47 -29.18 -7.14 13.56
CA SER A 47 -30.47 -6.44 13.55
C SER A 47 -30.54 -5.42 12.38
N PRO A 48 -31.72 -5.15 11.78
CA PRO A 48 -31.84 -4.14 10.74
C PRO A 48 -31.55 -2.75 11.35
N GLN A 49 -30.39 -2.20 11.03
CA GLN A 49 -30.04 -0.81 11.25
C GLN A 49 -30.14 -0.12 9.88
N GLU A 50 -30.93 0.95 9.79
CA GLU A 50 -31.07 1.74 8.56
C GLU A 50 -29.69 2.14 8.03
N GLU A 51 -29.35 1.59 6.86
CA GLU A 51 -28.05 1.76 6.22
C GLU A 51 -28.09 3.06 5.40
N PRO A 52 -27.21 4.04 5.67
CA PRO A 52 -27.13 5.24 4.86
C PRO A 52 -26.69 4.87 3.44
N SER A 53 -27.41 5.36 2.44
CA SER A 53 -27.15 5.07 1.03
C SER A 53 -25.68 5.34 0.66
N PRO A 54 -24.99 4.42 -0.07
CA PRO A 54 -23.56 4.52 -0.38
C PRO A 54 -23.13 5.83 -1.06
N ALA A 55 -24.02 6.44 -1.84
CA ALA A 55 -23.75 7.69 -2.55
C ALA A 55 -23.56 8.88 -1.61
N ASN A 56 -24.28 8.92 -0.49
CA ASN A 56 -24.19 10.03 0.47
C ASN A 56 -22.87 9.97 1.24
N ALA A 57 -22.46 8.76 1.65
CA ALA A 57 -21.23 8.52 2.39
C ALA A 57 -19.96 8.90 1.60
N ALA A 58 -19.90 8.59 0.30
CA ALA A 58 -18.79 9.00 -0.56
C ALA A 58 -18.68 10.53 -0.67
N SER A 59 -19.83 11.22 -0.81
CA SER A 59 -19.87 12.68 -0.86
C SER A 59 -19.39 13.33 0.45
N ASP A 60 -19.71 12.73 1.59
CA ASP A 60 -19.36 13.28 2.91
C ASP A 60 -17.89 13.03 3.23
N ARG A 61 -17.35 11.87 2.84
CA ARG A 61 -15.91 11.59 2.93
C ARG A 61 -15.10 12.58 2.10
N PHE A 62 -15.50 12.85 0.86
CA PHE A 62 -14.83 13.83 0.01
C PHE A 62 -14.81 15.22 0.64
N LYS A 63 -15.95 15.68 1.19
CA LYS A 63 -16.04 16.98 1.89
C LYS A 63 -15.12 17.03 3.12
N ALA A 64 -15.08 15.97 3.92
CA ALA A 64 -14.24 15.90 5.11
C ALA A 64 -12.74 15.95 4.75
N LEU A 65 -12.31 15.15 3.77
CA LEU A 65 -10.93 15.18 3.27
C LEU A 65 -10.59 16.53 2.63
N ARG A 66 -11.52 17.16 1.90
CA ARG A 66 -11.31 18.48 1.31
C ARG A 66 -11.05 19.52 2.40
N ALA A 67 -11.86 19.51 3.46
CA ALA A 67 -11.67 20.43 4.59
C ALA A 67 -10.29 20.24 5.26
N LEU A 68 -9.86 18.99 5.41
CA LEU A 68 -8.54 18.66 5.97
C LEU A 68 -7.39 19.18 5.09
N PHE A 69 -7.48 19.06 3.76
CA PHE A 69 -6.37 19.42 2.86
C PHE A 69 -6.41 20.83 2.29
N LEU A 70 -7.52 21.56 2.47
CA LEU A 70 -7.68 22.95 2.03
C LEU A 70 -6.54 23.88 2.50
N PRO A 71 -6.08 23.83 3.78
CA PRO A 71 -5.02 24.70 4.25
C PRO A 71 -3.66 24.47 3.57
N PHE A 72 -3.41 23.26 3.07
CA PHE A 72 -2.12 22.88 2.49
C PHE A 72 -2.06 23.10 0.98
N SER A 73 -3.16 22.79 0.28
CA SER A 73 -3.21 22.81 -1.19
C SER A 73 -3.82 24.09 -1.77
N GLY A 74 -4.62 24.80 -0.97
CA GLY A 74 -5.39 25.96 -1.40
C GLY A 74 -6.62 25.58 -2.25
N PRO A 75 -7.65 26.45 -2.28
CA PRO A 75 -8.91 26.17 -2.97
C PRO A 75 -8.73 25.98 -4.47
N ALA A 76 -7.88 26.80 -5.11
CA ALA A 76 -7.67 26.75 -6.56
C ALA A 76 -7.20 25.37 -7.05
N LYS A 77 -6.34 24.68 -6.28
CA LYS A 77 -5.89 23.33 -6.65
C LYS A 77 -6.94 22.28 -6.32
N LEU A 78 -7.67 22.41 -5.22
CA LEU A 78 -8.75 21.48 -4.87
C LEU A 78 -10.05 21.66 -5.68
N GLU A 79 -10.11 22.64 -6.59
CA GLU A 79 -11.24 22.86 -7.52
C GLU A 79 -10.85 22.57 -8.97
N ASP A 80 -9.57 22.59 -9.29
CA ASP A 80 -9.05 22.21 -10.60
C ASP A 80 -8.97 20.68 -10.72
N ILE A 81 -9.91 20.10 -11.47
CA ILE A 81 -10.02 18.66 -11.70
C ILE A 81 -8.78 18.05 -12.37
N SER A 82 -7.99 18.86 -13.07
CA SER A 82 -6.77 18.43 -13.74
C SER A 82 -5.54 18.46 -12.83
N SER A 83 -5.66 19.08 -11.65
CA SER A 83 -4.55 19.19 -10.72
C SER A 83 -4.23 17.85 -10.03
N PRO A 84 -2.96 17.60 -9.71
CA PRO A 84 -2.58 16.43 -8.91
C PRO A 84 -3.27 16.39 -7.54
N GLN A 85 -3.50 17.55 -6.92
CA GLN A 85 -4.14 17.68 -5.61
C GLN A 85 -5.60 17.23 -5.65
N TYR A 86 -6.36 17.67 -6.65
CA TYR A 86 -7.75 17.22 -6.81
C TYR A 86 -7.82 15.73 -7.09
N GLN A 87 -6.96 15.21 -7.97
CA GLN A 87 -6.93 13.80 -8.32
C GLN A 87 -6.57 12.93 -7.10
N ALA A 88 -5.60 13.37 -6.29
CA ALA A 88 -5.24 12.72 -5.03
C ALA A 88 -6.41 12.72 -4.03
N LEU A 89 -7.07 13.87 -3.86
CA LEU A 89 -8.24 14.00 -2.99
C LEU A 89 -9.36 13.06 -3.43
N LYS A 90 -9.68 13.04 -4.72
CA LYS A 90 -10.71 12.19 -5.31
C LYS A 90 -10.37 10.71 -5.15
N TRP A 91 -9.13 10.33 -5.46
CA TRP A 91 -8.67 8.96 -5.28
C TRP A 91 -8.77 8.51 -3.82
N LEU A 92 -8.38 9.37 -2.87
CA LEU A 92 -8.44 9.07 -1.45
C LEU A 92 -9.89 8.96 -0.91
N ALA A 93 -10.82 9.69 -1.51
CA ALA A 93 -12.23 9.62 -1.19
C ALA A 93 -12.91 8.38 -1.77
N ASP A 94 -12.63 8.04 -3.03
CA ASP A 94 -13.45 7.10 -3.81
C ASP A 94 -12.78 5.75 -4.09
N THR A 95 -11.45 5.70 -4.13
CA THR A 95 -10.69 4.55 -4.68
C THR A 95 -9.74 3.91 -3.67
N ASP A 96 -9.28 4.67 -2.68
CA ASP A 96 -8.31 4.17 -1.70
C ASP A 96 -8.87 2.99 -0.88
N GLY A 97 -8.46 1.77 -1.24
CA GLY A 97 -8.91 0.54 -0.58
C GLY A 97 -8.41 0.37 0.86
N TYR A 98 -7.44 1.17 1.30
CA TYR A 98 -7.06 1.23 2.72
C TYR A 98 -8.04 2.07 3.55
N ASN A 99 -8.85 2.90 2.87
CA ASN A 99 -9.90 3.72 3.45
C ASN A 99 -9.43 4.47 4.70
N VAL A 100 -8.31 5.20 4.58
CA VAL A 100 -7.73 5.92 5.72
C VAL A 100 -8.77 6.82 6.38
N SER A 101 -8.83 6.79 7.71
CA SER A 101 -9.74 7.62 8.49
C SER A 101 -9.34 9.09 8.38
N VAL A 102 -10.33 9.97 8.21
CA VAL A 102 -10.11 11.44 8.24
C VAL A 102 -9.71 11.95 9.62
N GLN A 103 -9.96 11.16 10.68
CA GLN A 103 -9.58 11.47 12.05
C GLN A 103 -8.10 11.14 12.33
N ASP A 104 -7.51 10.23 11.55
CA ASP A 104 -6.08 9.99 11.56
C ASP A 104 -5.39 10.94 10.56
N GLU A 105 -5.27 12.21 10.97
CA GLU A 105 -4.74 13.27 10.12
C GLU A 105 -3.33 12.95 9.60
N MET A 106 -2.49 12.29 10.42
CA MET A 106 -1.14 11.93 10.03
C MET A 106 -1.15 10.90 8.90
N ALA A 107 -1.89 9.80 9.08
CA ALA A 107 -2.00 8.78 8.04
C ALA A 107 -2.67 9.34 6.77
N ALA A 108 -3.73 10.14 6.93
CA ALA A 108 -4.41 10.79 5.82
C ALA A 108 -3.47 11.73 5.06
N THR A 109 -2.66 12.52 5.76
CA THR A 109 -1.69 13.44 5.15
C THR A 109 -0.59 12.71 4.39
N GLN A 110 0.00 11.66 4.98
CA GLN A 110 1.02 10.86 4.31
C GLN A 110 0.48 10.24 3.02
N ARG A 111 -0.75 9.71 3.07
CA ARG A 111 -1.39 9.07 1.94
C ARG A 111 -1.79 10.07 0.85
N TYR A 112 -2.30 11.22 1.25
CA TYR A 112 -2.58 12.33 0.34
C TYR A 112 -1.32 12.87 -0.34
N ALA A 113 -0.21 13.04 0.41
CA ALA A 113 1.07 13.48 -0.15
C ALA A 113 1.60 12.48 -1.19
N LEU A 114 1.53 11.18 -0.89
CA LEU A 114 1.95 10.13 -1.81
C LEU A 114 1.08 10.10 -3.08
N ALA A 115 -0.24 10.18 -2.93
CA ALA A 115 -1.16 10.23 -4.06
C ALA A 115 -0.94 11.48 -4.92
N THR A 116 -0.72 12.64 -4.29
CA THR A 116 -0.42 13.90 -4.99
C THR A 116 0.88 13.77 -5.79
N PHE A 117 1.92 13.19 -5.19
CA PHE A 117 3.18 12.92 -5.89
C PHE A 117 2.97 12.01 -7.10
N TYR A 118 2.24 10.90 -6.93
CA TYR A 118 1.91 9.97 -8.01
C TYR A 118 1.23 10.65 -9.19
N PHE A 119 0.17 11.44 -8.95
CA PHE A 119 -0.53 12.15 -10.02
C PHE A 119 0.31 13.28 -10.64
N ALA A 120 1.20 13.91 -9.86
CA ALA A 120 2.11 14.93 -10.38
C ALA A 120 3.18 14.37 -11.32
N THR A 121 3.55 13.10 -11.18
CA THR A 121 4.57 12.43 -12.01
C THR A 121 3.97 11.60 -13.14
N GLY A 122 2.73 11.92 -13.57
CA GLY A 122 2.06 11.26 -14.69
C GLY A 122 1.05 10.19 -14.31
N GLY A 123 0.93 9.85 -13.02
CA GLY A 123 -0.10 8.95 -12.51
C GLY A 123 -0.14 7.61 -13.25
N ILE A 124 -1.29 7.29 -13.83
CA ILE A 124 -1.47 6.05 -14.59
C ILE A 124 -0.59 5.99 -15.85
N HIS A 125 -0.20 7.14 -16.37
CA HIS A 125 0.65 7.32 -17.55
C HIS A 125 2.14 7.42 -17.22
N TRP A 126 2.56 7.09 -15.99
CA TRP A 126 3.98 7.13 -15.59
C TRP A 126 4.87 6.38 -16.60
N PHE A 127 4.39 5.24 -17.11
CA PHE A 127 5.14 4.38 -18.02
C PHE A 127 4.92 4.68 -19.51
N ASP A 128 4.12 5.69 -19.85
CA ASP A 128 3.71 5.96 -21.25
C ASP A 128 4.78 6.72 -22.06
N ASN A 129 6.03 6.71 -21.59
CA ASN A 129 7.18 7.21 -22.34
C ASN A 129 7.60 6.16 -23.40
N CYS A 130 6.82 6.07 -24.48
CA CYS A 130 7.22 5.44 -25.74
C CYS A 130 7.56 6.50 -26.78
#